data_AF-A0A4P6DWH8-F1
#
_entry.id   AF-A0A4P6DWH8-F1
#
_cell.length_a   1.000
_cell.length_b   1.000
_cell.length_c   1.000
_cell.angle_alpha   90.00
_cell.angle_beta   90.00
_cell.angle_gamma   90.00
#
_symmetry.space_group_name_H-M   'P 1'
#
loop_
_entity.id
_entity.type
_entity.pdbx_description
1 polymer ?
#
loop_
_entity_poly.entity_id
_entity_poly.type
_entity_poly.pdbx_seq_one_letter_code
_entity_poly.pdbx_strand_id
1 'polypeptide(L)' 'MSLADLMFERDLNDTQLARLSGVSRTAIQRYRTGERSTVTMQLGTAVKLAEALGCEPVDLLP' A
#
# COMPACT_ATOMS: atom_id res chain seq x y z
N MET A 1 0.18 7.92 -8.21
CA MET A 1 1.11 6.81 -8.56
C MET A 1 0.47 5.53 -8.07
N SER A 2 0.68 4.38 -8.72
CA SER A 2 0.09 3.14 -8.19
C SER A 2 0.85 2.66 -6.96
N LEU A 3 0.20 1.86 -6.10
CA LEU A 3 0.86 1.19 -4.97
C LEU A 3 2.08 0.38 -5.43
N ALA A 4 2.03 -0.21 -6.63
CA ALA A 4 3.14 -0.97 -7.20
C ALA A 4 4.37 -0.08 -7.50
N ASP A 5 4.15 1.14 -7.97
CA ASP A 5 5.23 2.07 -8.30
C ASP A 5 5.96 2.52 -7.02
N LEU A 6 5.20 2.88 -5.99
CA LEU A 6 5.75 3.26 -4.68
C LEU A 6 6.54 2.11 -4.03
N MET A 7 6.05 0.88 -4.17
CA MET A 7 6.76 -0.31 -3.69
C MET A 7 8.06 -0.55 -4.46
N PHE A 8 8.04 -0.34 -5.79
CA PHE A 8 9.21 -0.49 -6.64
C PHE A 8 10.29 0.56 -6.33
N GLU A 9 9.91 1.82 -6.14
CA GLU A 9 10.83 2.90 -5.76
C GLU A 9 11.52 2.64 -4.41
N ARG A 10 10.86 1.94 -3.50
CA ARG A 10 11.36 1.64 -2.16
C ARG A 10 11.99 0.24 -2.05
N ASP A 11 12.08 -0.51 -3.15
CA ASP A 11 12.58 -1.89 -3.20
C ASP A 11 11.90 -2.79 -2.15
N LEU A 12 10.58 -2.62 -2.00
CA LEU A 12 9.75 -3.34 -1.03
C LEU A 12 8.88 -4.40 -1.72
N ASN A 13 8.88 -5.61 -1.16
CA ASN A 13 7.95 -6.67 -1.56
C ASN A 13 6.69 -6.70 -0.67
N ASP A 14 5.64 -7.40 -1.14
CA ASP A 14 4.34 -7.52 -0.45
C ASP A 14 4.50 -8.01 1.01
N THR A 15 5.50 -8.84 1.30
CA THR A 15 5.75 -9.40 2.64
C THR A 15 6.45 -8.39 3.56
N GLN A 16 7.42 -7.64 3.04
CA GLN A 16 8.10 -6.58 3.76
C GLN A 16 7.13 -5.44 4.07
N LEU A 17 6.32 -5.03 3.09
CA LEU A 17 5.31 -3.99 3.29
C LEU A 17 4.25 -4.44 4.32
N ALA A 18 3.82 -5.70 4.27
CA ALA A 18 2.91 -6.26 5.27
C ALA A 18 3.50 -6.20 6.68
N ARG A 19 4.79 -6.52 6.82
CA ARG A 19 5.50 -6.50 8.09
C ARG A 19 5.68 -5.08 8.63
N LEU A 20 5.95 -4.11 7.77
CA LEU A 20 6.17 -2.71 8.14
C LEU A 20 4.85 -1.99 8.47
N SER A 21 3.84 -2.16 7.63
CA SER A 21 2.54 -1.49 7.79
C SER A 21 1.60 -2.20 8.77
N GLY A 22 1.85 -3.47 9.08
CA GLY A 22 0.91 -4.31 9.83
C GLY A 22 -0.39 -4.62 9.06
N VAL A 23 -0.42 -4.33 7.75
CA VAL A 23 -1.52 -4.68 6.85
C VAL A 23 -1.30 -6.10 6.32
N SER A 24 -2.37 -6.87 6.14
CA SER A 24 -2.23 -8.23 5.63
C SER A 24 -1.66 -8.26 4.21
N ARG A 25 -0.73 -9.17 3.96
CA ARG A 25 -0.12 -9.38 2.63
C ARG A 25 -1.19 -9.55 1.53
N THR A 26 -2.26 -10.29 1.84
CA THR A 26 -3.38 -10.51 0.92
C THR A 26 -4.10 -9.19 0.59
N ALA A 27 -4.28 -8.29 1.57
CA ALA A 27 -4.88 -6.99 1.29
C ALA A 27 -3.98 -6.14 0.39
N ILE A 28 -2.68 -6.09 0.69
CA ILE A 28 -1.68 -5.40 -0.15
C ILE A 28 -1.72 -5.92 -1.59
N GLN A 29 -1.69 -7.25 -1.76
CA GLN A 29 -1.77 -7.87 -3.09
C GLN A 29 -3.04 -7.46 -3.83
N ARG A 30 -4.21 -7.46 -3.16
CA ARG A 30 -5.48 -7.05 -3.77
C ARG A 30 -5.49 -5.59 -4.23
N TYR A 31 -4.86 -4.70 -3.47
CA TYR A 31 -4.70 -3.30 -3.88
C TYR A 31 -3.72 -3.18 -5.06
N ARG A 32 -2.64 -3.97 -5.05
CA ARG A 32 -1.62 -4.00 -6.11
C ARG A 32 -2.16 -4.54 -7.44
N THR A 33 -2.99 -5.59 -7.40
CA THR A 33 -3.60 -6.20 -8.60
C THR A 33 -4.84 -5.46 -9.10
N GLY A 34 -5.32 -4.46 -8.35
CA GLY A 34 -6.56 -3.74 -8.66
C GLY A 34 -7.83 -4.54 -8.36
N GLU A 35 -7.74 -5.74 -7.76
CA GLU A 35 -8.90 -6.51 -7.27
C GLU A 35 -9.70 -5.71 -6.23
N ARG A 36 -9.02 -4.86 -5.47
CA ARG A 36 -9.62 -3.91 -4.54
C ARG A 36 -9.18 -2.49 -4.87
N SER A 37 -10.14 -1.59 -5.02
CA SER A 37 -9.84 -0.18 -5.25
C SER A 37 -9.13 0.44 -4.03
N THR A 38 -8.02 1.13 -4.27
CA THR A 38 -7.34 1.93 -3.25
C THR A 38 -8.18 3.13 -2.80
N VAL A 39 -9.16 3.56 -3.61
CA VAL A 39 -10.10 4.64 -3.28
C VAL A 39 -11.06 4.24 -2.15
N THR A 40 -11.43 2.96 -2.07
CA THR A 40 -12.30 2.43 -1.00
C THR A 40 -11.51 1.84 0.16
N MET A 41 -10.19 2.07 0.18
CA MET A 41 -9.33 1.68 1.28
C MET A 41 -9.74 2.43 2.55
N GLN A 42 -9.80 1.71 3.67
CA GLN A 42 -10.02 2.37 4.96
C GLN A 42 -8.85 3.33 5.22
N LEU A 43 -9.16 4.56 5.65
CA LEU A 43 -8.15 5.59 5.93
C LEU A 43 -7.05 5.07 6.87
N GLY A 44 -7.39 4.28 7.89
CA GLY A 44 -6.39 3.67 8.78
C GLY A 44 -5.46 2.65 8.11
N THR A 45 -5.90 1.99 7.03
CA THR A 45 -5.03 1.13 6.20
C THR A 45 -4.12 1.99 5.31
N ALA A 46 -4.66 3.05 4.73
CA ALA A 46 -3.91 3.97 3.90
C ALA A 46 -2.79 4.66 4.68
N VAL A 47 -3.08 5.14 5.90
CA VAL A 47 -2.08 5.75 6.80
C VAL A 47 -0.96 4.75 7.13
N LYS A 48 -1.29 3.52 7.49
CA LYS A 48 -0.28 2.49 7.81
C LYS A 48 0.62 2.15 6.62
N LEU A 49 0.06 2.07 5.42
CA LEU A 49 0.83 1.83 4.20
C LEU A 49 1.69 3.04 3.87
N ALA A 50 1.14 4.24 4.00
CA ALA A 50 1.83 5.49 3.78
C ALA A 50 3.03 5.68 4.73
N GLU A 51 2.84 5.42 6.03
CA GLU A 51 3.92 5.42 7.02
C GLU A 51 5.02 4.39 6.68
N ALA A 52 4.63 3.18 6.27
CA ALA A 52 5.58 2.14 5.89
C ALA A 52 6.34 2.45 4.60
N LEU A 53 5.70 3.16 3.66
CA LEU A 53 6.29 3.59 2.39
C LEU A 53 7.01 4.95 2.51
N GLY A 54 6.82 5.67 3.62
CA GLY A 54 7.29 7.04 3.80
C GLY A 54 6.73 7.99 2.74
N CYS A 55 5.44 7.85 2.43
CA CYS A 55 4.67 8.73 1.54
C CYS A 55 3.43 9.27 2.26
N GLU A 56 2.63 10.11 1.61
CA GLU A 56 1.32 10.50 2.15
C GLU A 56 0.22 9.54 1.71
N PRO A 57 -0.88 9.40 2.48
CA PRO A 57 -2.00 8.55 2.10
C PRO A 57 -2.66 8.97 0.78
N VAL A 58 -2.54 10.24 0.41
CA VAL A 58 -3.04 10.78 -0.86
C VAL A 58 -2.25 10.26 -2.06
N ASP A 59 -0.98 9.90 -1.89
CA ASP A 59 -0.13 9.37 -2.96
C ASP A 59 -0.53 7.94 -3.38
N LEU A 60 -1.27 7.25 -2.51
CA LEU A 60 -1.82 5.90 -2.72
C LEU A 60 -3.15 5.91 -3.51
N LEU A 61 -3.74 7.09 -3.70
CA LEU A 61 -4.93 7.28 -4.50
C LEU A 61 -4.52 7.44 -5.99
N PRO A 62 -5.33 6.90 -6.92
CA PRO A 62 -5.11 7.10 -8.34
C PRO A 62 -5.25 8.57 -8.74
#